data_AF-A0A8S9K029-F1
#
_entry.id   AF-A0A8S9K029-F1
#
_cell.length_a   1.000
_cell.length_b   1.000
_cell.length_c   1.000
_cell.angle_alpha   90.00
_cell.angle_beta   90.00
_cell.angle_gamma   90.00
#
_symmetry.space_group_name_H-M   'P 1'
#
loop_
_entity.id
_entity.type
_entity.pdbx_description
1 polymer ?
#
loop_
_entity_poly.entity_id
_entity_poly.type
_entity_poly.pdbx_seq_one_letter_code
_entity_poly.pdbx_strand_id
1 'polypeptide(L)'
;MELKFENIKRDGIIEYTHSINVGAYCDDDWKLPDDRNLRWGNYRCRNFTCLSSKNPKRGYTQCIGCFEMEKEIGKWVTNSTLLADFKIDDVLRVKAGEIRIGLDIGVGTGTFAARMREKNVTVVTTALNLGAPFSEMIALRGLIPMYISLNQRLPFFDNTMDMIHTAGLMDGWIDLLLMDFMLYDWDRVLRPGGLLWIDRFFCNKKDLDDYMYMFLQFRYKKHKCAISPKSKDEVYLSALLEKPHRAI
;
A
#
# COMPACT_ATOMS: atom_id res chain seq x y z
N MET A 1 1.96 -26.28 3.56
CA MET A 1 1.50 -26.55 4.94
C MET A 1 2.32 -27.70 5.48
N GLU A 2 3.32 -27.43 6.31
CA GLU A 2 4.14 -28.47 6.93
C GLU A 2 3.90 -28.41 8.44
N LEU A 3 3.38 -29.51 9.01
CA LEU A 3 3.13 -29.64 10.44
C LEU A 3 4.35 -30.33 11.05
N LYS A 4 5.09 -29.62 11.92
CA LYS A 4 6.11 -30.25 12.76
C LYS A 4 5.56 -30.41 14.17
N PHE A 5 5.68 -31.64 14.68
CA PHE A 5 5.32 -31.99 16.05
C PHE A 5 6.63 -32.09 16.85
N GLU A 6 6.82 -31.20 17.83
CA GLU A 6 7.86 -31.37 18.84
C GLU A 6 7.22 -31.76 20.17
N ASN A 7 7.66 -32.89 20.72
CA ASN A 7 7.24 -33.34 22.04
C ASN A 7 8.19 -32.74 23.08
N ILE A 8 7.72 -31.81 23.90
CA ILE A 8 8.45 -31.36 25.09
C ILE A 8 7.82 -32.05 26.31
N LYS A 9 8.59 -32.91 26.97
CA LYS A 9 8.22 -33.45 28.29
C LYS A 9 8.73 -32.52 29.38
N ARG A 10 7.83 -31.83 30.08
CA ARG A 10 8.08 -31.30 31.43
C ARG A 10 6.96 -31.79 32.36
N ASP A 11 7.37 -32.33 33.50
CA ASP A 11 6.50 -32.61 34.66
C ASP A 11 5.22 -33.42 34.40
N GLY A 12 5.28 -34.41 33.50
CA GLY A 12 4.18 -35.35 33.26
C GLY A 12 2.96 -34.74 32.55
N ILE A 13 3.03 -33.48 32.12
CA ILE A 13 2.02 -32.81 31.31
C ILE A 13 2.52 -32.82 29.86
N ILE A 14 1.71 -33.37 28.95
CA ILE A 14 1.95 -33.25 27.51
C ILE A 14 1.43 -31.87 27.09
N GLU A 15 2.33 -30.90 26.94
CA GLU A 15 2.01 -29.60 26.33
C GLU A 15 2.14 -29.71 24.81
N TYR A 16 1.03 -29.49 24.09
CA TYR A 16 1.03 -29.34 22.64
C TYR A 16 1.26 -27.87 22.28
N THR A 17 2.52 -27.46 22.13
CA THR A 17 2.82 -26.16 21.54
C THR A 17 2.52 -26.19 20.04
N HIS A 18 1.45 -25.50 19.64
CA HIS A 18 1.10 -25.30 18.23
C HIS A 18 1.91 -24.15 17.67
N SER A 19 3.01 -24.46 16.99
CA SER A 19 3.69 -23.50 16.12
C SER A 19 3.01 -23.52 14.76
N ILE A 20 1.97 -22.69 14.58
CA ILE A 20 1.51 -22.37 13.23
C ILE A 20 2.63 -21.54 12.59
N ASN A 21 3.39 -22.18 11.72
CA ASN A 21 4.34 -21.47 10.89
C ASN A 21 3.55 -20.75 9.79
N VAL A 22 3.00 -19.57 10.12
CA VAL A 22 2.38 -18.65 9.14
C VAL A 22 3.45 -18.09 8.17
N GLY A 23 4.74 -18.38 8.43
CA GLY A 23 5.89 -17.95 7.63
C GLY A 23 6.13 -18.73 6.34
N ALA A 24 5.25 -19.66 5.94
CA ALA A 24 5.28 -20.18 4.58
C ALA A 24 4.74 -19.09 3.64
N TYR A 25 5.62 -18.17 3.24
CA TYR A 25 5.38 -17.28 2.11
C TYR A 25 4.89 -18.12 0.94
N CYS A 26 3.64 -17.94 0.54
CA CYS A 26 3.14 -18.59 -0.65
C CYS A 26 3.88 -17.95 -1.82
N ASP A 27 4.76 -18.70 -2.49
CA ASP A 27 5.30 -18.34 -3.82
C ASP A 27 4.18 -17.98 -4.83
N ASP A 28 2.93 -18.28 -4.50
CA ASP A 28 1.72 -17.96 -5.27
C ASP A 28 1.29 -16.48 -5.20
N ASP A 29 1.83 -15.66 -4.30
CA ASP A 29 1.49 -14.23 -4.21
C ASP A 29 1.87 -13.43 -5.46
N TRP A 30 2.79 -13.99 -6.25
CA TRP A 30 3.36 -13.41 -7.45
C TRP A 30 2.84 -14.07 -8.72
N LYS A 31 1.79 -14.90 -8.61
CA LYS A 31 1.07 -15.49 -9.74
C LYS A 31 -0.34 -14.92 -9.81
N LEU A 32 -0.87 -14.87 -11.02
CA LEU A 32 -2.30 -14.60 -11.19
C LEU A 32 -3.09 -15.82 -10.70
N PRO A 33 -4.19 -15.61 -9.94
CA PRO A 33 -5.09 -16.69 -9.61
C PRO A 33 -5.81 -17.18 -10.87
N ASP A 34 -6.47 -18.33 -10.77
CA ASP A 34 -7.34 -18.84 -11.83
C ASP A 34 -8.49 -17.85 -12.11
N ASP A 35 -8.75 -17.55 -13.38
CA ASP A 35 -9.84 -16.66 -13.81
C ASP A 35 -11.19 -17.07 -13.19
N ARG A 36 -11.43 -18.37 -12.98
CA ARG A 36 -12.70 -18.89 -12.43
C ARG A 36 -12.98 -18.44 -10.99
N ASN A 37 -11.97 -17.95 -10.27
CA ASN A 37 -12.11 -17.49 -8.90
C ASN A 37 -12.60 -16.04 -8.79
N LEU A 38 -12.77 -15.32 -9.91
CA LEU A 38 -13.24 -13.93 -9.93
C LEU A 38 -14.62 -13.80 -10.54
N ARG A 39 -15.40 -12.84 -10.02
CA ARG A 39 -16.73 -12.51 -10.55
C ARG A 39 -16.62 -11.53 -11.71
N TRP A 40 -16.34 -12.05 -12.89
CA TRP A 40 -16.18 -11.23 -14.09
C TRP A 40 -17.40 -10.43 -14.51
N GLY A 41 -18.61 -10.82 -14.08
CA GLY A 41 -19.91 -10.30 -14.53
C GLY A 41 -20.01 -8.77 -14.63
N ASN A 42 -19.37 -8.07 -13.69
CA ASN A 42 -19.42 -6.60 -13.56
C ASN A 42 -18.37 -5.85 -14.39
N TYR A 43 -17.47 -6.57 -15.08
CA TYR A 43 -16.35 -5.99 -15.80
C TYR A 43 -16.45 -6.22 -17.30
N ARG A 44 -15.84 -5.32 -18.07
CA ARG A 44 -15.76 -5.46 -19.54
C ARG A 44 -14.93 -6.68 -19.93
N CYS A 45 -13.84 -6.92 -19.21
CA CYS A 45 -13.00 -8.10 -19.38
C CYS A 45 -13.57 -9.31 -18.63
N ARG A 46 -13.31 -10.50 -19.18
CA ARG A 46 -13.76 -11.78 -18.63
C ARG A 46 -12.62 -12.73 -18.23
N ASN A 47 -11.38 -12.25 -18.29
CA ASN A 47 -10.18 -12.93 -17.85
C ASN A 47 -9.02 -11.92 -17.69
N PHE A 48 -7.93 -12.34 -17.06
CA PHE A 48 -6.74 -11.52 -16.88
C PHE A 48 -6.05 -11.15 -18.18
N THR A 49 -6.04 -12.03 -19.19
CA THR A 49 -5.44 -11.75 -20.51
C THR A 49 -6.08 -10.50 -21.14
N CYS A 50 -7.39 -10.33 -20.99
CA CYS A 50 -8.10 -9.13 -21.44
C CYS A 50 -7.69 -7.87 -20.66
N LEU A 51 -7.31 -7.98 -19.38
CA LEU A 51 -6.89 -6.85 -18.54
C LEU A 51 -5.47 -6.35 -18.84
N SER A 52 -4.74 -7.02 -19.73
CA SER A 52 -3.37 -6.65 -20.12
C SER A 52 -3.25 -5.17 -20.49
N SER A 53 -2.12 -4.57 -20.13
CA SER A 53 -1.78 -3.19 -20.51
C SER A 53 -1.80 -2.96 -22.02
N LYS A 54 -1.51 -4.02 -22.80
CA LYS A 54 -1.52 -4.00 -24.27
C LYS A 54 -2.92 -3.95 -24.87
N ASN A 55 -3.97 -4.26 -24.10
CA ASN A 55 -5.34 -4.21 -24.58
C ASN A 55 -5.94 -2.80 -24.37
N PRO A 56 -6.24 -2.04 -25.45
CA PRO A 56 -6.87 -0.73 -25.32
C PRO A 56 -8.35 -0.82 -24.90
N LYS A 57 -8.99 -1.99 -25.03
CA LYS A 57 -10.41 -2.22 -24.68
C LYS A 57 -10.58 -2.83 -23.29
N ARG A 58 -9.54 -2.84 -22.45
CA ARG A 58 -9.54 -3.48 -21.11
C ARG A 58 -10.58 -2.93 -20.12
N GLY A 59 -11.09 -1.73 -20.36
CA GLY A 59 -12.20 -1.15 -19.58
C GLY A 59 -11.81 -0.49 -18.27
N TYR A 60 -10.52 -0.25 -18.02
CA TYR A 60 -10.03 0.52 -16.88
C TYR A 60 -8.77 1.33 -17.24
N THR A 61 -8.56 2.46 -16.56
CA THR A 61 -7.43 3.37 -16.79
C THR A 61 -6.41 3.37 -15.66
N GLN A 62 -6.83 3.03 -14.44
CA GLN A 62 -5.99 3.13 -13.25
C GLN A 62 -5.09 1.91 -13.08
N CYS A 63 -3.84 2.13 -12.63
CA CYS A 63 -2.89 1.04 -12.41
C CYS A 63 -2.65 0.18 -13.67
N ILE A 64 -2.24 0.82 -14.78
CA ILE A 64 -1.95 0.12 -16.03
C ILE A 64 -0.83 -0.91 -15.81
N GLY A 65 -1.12 -2.17 -16.14
CA GLY A 65 -0.17 -3.28 -16.00
C GLY A 65 -0.14 -3.90 -14.60
N CYS A 66 -1.03 -3.53 -13.68
CA CYS A 66 -1.01 -4.08 -12.33
C CYS A 66 -1.46 -5.54 -12.20
N PHE A 67 -1.91 -6.15 -13.30
CA PHE A 67 -2.15 -7.59 -13.43
C PHE A 67 -0.97 -8.33 -14.07
N GLU A 68 0.12 -7.64 -14.41
CA GLU A 68 1.36 -8.22 -14.97
C GLU A 68 2.33 -8.45 -13.80
N MET A 69 2.18 -9.59 -13.10
CA MET A 69 2.86 -9.86 -11.83
C MET A 69 4.38 -9.83 -11.94
N GLU A 70 4.93 -10.17 -13.11
CA GLU A 70 6.36 -10.08 -13.43
C GLU A 70 6.91 -8.64 -13.36
N LYS A 71 6.05 -7.63 -13.54
CA LYS A 71 6.41 -6.21 -13.34
C LYS A 71 6.18 -5.78 -11.89
N GLU A 72 5.11 -6.26 -11.28
CA GLU A 72 4.76 -5.95 -9.89
C GLU A 72 5.82 -6.47 -8.90
N ILE A 73 6.41 -7.65 -9.14
CA ILE A 73 7.48 -8.23 -8.32
C ILE A 73 8.80 -7.44 -8.35
N GLY A 74 8.89 -6.36 -9.12
CA GLY A 74 10.04 -5.43 -9.05
C GLY A 74 9.80 -4.25 -8.11
N LYS A 75 8.53 -3.89 -7.85
CA LYS A 75 8.19 -2.63 -7.18
C LYS A 75 8.72 -2.58 -5.74
N TRP A 76 9.22 -1.40 -5.36
CA TRP A 76 9.82 -1.03 -4.07
C TRP A 76 11.05 -1.84 -3.61
N VAL A 77 11.63 -2.68 -4.48
CA VAL A 77 12.81 -3.51 -4.17
C VAL A 77 13.98 -3.19 -5.09
N THR A 78 13.72 -2.98 -6.38
CA THR A 78 14.77 -2.66 -7.34
C THR A 78 15.32 -1.25 -7.12
N ASN A 79 16.60 -1.05 -7.44
CA ASN A 79 17.12 0.30 -7.55
C ASN A 79 16.44 0.96 -8.75
N SER A 80 15.72 2.04 -8.50
CA SER A 80 15.19 2.89 -9.56
C SER A 80 16.13 4.05 -9.80
N THR A 81 16.15 4.51 -11.05
CA THR A 81 16.82 5.77 -11.41
C THR A 81 16.01 6.99 -10.97
N LEU A 82 14.74 6.81 -10.64
CA LEU A 82 13.87 7.87 -10.17
C LEU A 82 14.18 8.17 -8.70
N LEU A 83 14.61 9.40 -8.40
CA LEU A 83 14.92 9.83 -7.03
C LEU A 83 13.72 9.76 -6.09
N ALA A 84 12.51 9.86 -6.66
CA ALA A 84 11.25 9.73 -5.93
C ALA A 84 10.94 8.29 -5.49
N ASP A 85 11.65 7.26 -5.95
CA ASP A 85 11.37 5.88 -5.57
C ASP A 85 12.07 5.51 -4.27
N PHE A 86 11.27 5.23 -3.23
CA PHE A 86 11.77 4.77 -1.95
C PHE A 86 11.63 3.26 -1.82
N LYS A 87 12.68 2.60 -1.33
CA LYS A 87 12.65 1.16 -1.09
C LYS A 87 12.00 0.86 0.25
N ILE A 88 11.26 -0.25 0.31
CA ILE A 88 10.67 -0.72 1.57
C ILE A 88 11.74 -0.92 2.65
N ASP A 89 12.88 -1.53 2.29
CA ASP A 89 13.96 -1.76 3.26
C ASP A 89 14.56 -0.45 3.79
N ASP A 90 14.64 0.60 2.96
CA ASP A 90 15.15 1.90 3.38
C ASP A 90 14.17 2.59 4.33
N VAL A 91 12.87 2.52 4.01
CA VAL A 91 11.79 3.10 4.83
C VAL A 91 11.70 2.39 6.18
N LEU A 92 11.67 1.06 6.19
CA LEU A 92 11.57 0.27 7.42
C LEU A 92 12.79 0.44 8.33
N ARG A 93 13.97 0.71 7.78
CA ARG A 93 15.17 1.01 8.60
C ARG A 93 15.06 2.29 9.43
N VAL A 94 14.23 3.25 9.03
CA VAL A 94 14.00 4.48 9.81
C VAL A 94 13.36 4.16 11.17
N LYS A 95 12.56 3.09 11.23
CA LYS A 95 11.79 2.64 12.39
C LYS A 95 11.91 1.12 12.54
N ALA A 96 13.15 0.64 12.64
CA ALA A 96 13.47 -0.79 12.60
C ALA A 96 12.73 -1.55 13.72
N GLY A 97 11.89 -2.52 13.33
CA GLY A 97 11.11 -3.34 14.27
C GLY A 97 9.89 -2.65 14.89
N GLU A 98 9.61 -1.38 14.56
CA GLU A 98 8.48 -0.64 15.13
C GLU A 98 7.23 -0.67 14.25
N ILE A 99 7.38 -0.93 12.94
CA ILE A 99 6.26 -0.98 11.99
C ILE A 99 5.74 -2.41 11.90
N ARG A 100 4.47 -2.62 12.27
CA ARG A 100 3.81 -3.94 12.30
C ARG A 100 2.46 -3.93 11.57
N ILE A 101 1.76 -2.80 11.60
CA ILE A 101 0.50 -2.60 10.89
C ILE A 101 0.52 -1.33 10.05
N GLY A 102 0.07 -1.44 8.79
CA GLY A 102 -0.01 -0.32 7.87
C GLY A 102 -1.35 -0.23 7.14
N LEU A 103 -1.62 0.95 6.60
CA LEU A 103 -2.71 1.21 5.67
C LEU A 103 -2.12 1.64 4.33
N ASP A 104 -2.49 0.95 3.26
CA ASP A 104 -2.07 1.25 1.88
C ASP A 104 -3.23 1.85 1.10
N ILE A 105 -3.12 3.15 0.81
CA ILE A 105 -4.13 3.95 0.13
C ILE A 105 -3.70 4.11 -1.33
N GLY A 106 -4.29 3.29 -2.19
CA GLY A 106 -3.90 3.19 -3.59
C GLY A 106 -4.91 2.45 -4.43
N VAL A 107 -4.66 2.43 -5.75
CA VAL A 107 -5.34 1.52 -6.67
C VAL A 107 -4.33 0.49 -7.14
N GLY A 108 -4.66 -0.80 -6.99
CA GLY A 108 -3.82 -1.87 -7.48
C GLY A 108 -4.26 -3.24 -6.99
N THR A 109 -3.38 -4.21 -7.17
CA THR A 109 -3.64 -5.63 -6.87
C THR A 109 -3.11 -6.06 -5.49
N GLY A 110 -2.74 -5.10 -4.64
CA GLY A 110 -2.18 -5.37 -3.29
C GLY A 110 -0.66 -5.62 -3.27
N THR A 111 0.07 -5.21 -4.31
CA THR A 111 1.52 -5.45 -4.42
C THR A 111 2.29 -4.90 -3.23
N PHE A 112 1.96 -3.70 -2.76
CA PHE A 112 2.62 -3.13 -1.58
C PHE A 112 2.38 -3.98 -0.33
N ALA A 113 1.13 -4.37 -0.07
CA ALA A 113 0.80 -5.25 1.04
C ALA A 113 1.49 -6.63 0.95
N ALA A 114 1.61 -7.21 -0.26
CA ALA A 114 2.38 -8.45 -0.46
C ALA A 114 3.85 -8.28 -0.05
N ARG A 115 4.49 -7.17 -0.45
CA ARG A 115 5.88 -6.86 -0.05
C ARG A 115 6.04 -6.59 1.43
N MET A 116 5.10 -5.89 2.03
CA MET A 116 5.14 -5.59 3.45
C MET A 116 4.93 -6.86 4.27
N ARG A 117 4.10 -7.79 3.78
CA ARG A 117 3.97 -9.12 4.36
C ARG A 117 5.31 -9.85 4.36
N GLU A 118 6.13 -9.76 3.29
CA GLU A 118 7.54 -10.26 3.22
C GLU A 118 8.46 -9.74 4.33
N LYS A 119 8.05 -8.67 4.99
CA LYS A 119 8.76 -8.03 6.11
C LYS A 119 8.02 -8.20 7.43
N ASN A 120 7.07 -9.14 7.51
CA ASN A 120 6.18 -9.38 8.65
C ASN A 120 5.32 -8.17 9.05
N VAL A 121 4.97 -7.31 8.09
CA VAL A 121 4.07 -6.17 8.30
C VAL A 121 2.71 -6.47 7.70
N THR A 122 1.66 -6.39 8.52
CA THR A 122 0.28 -6.54 8.05
C THR A 122 -0.20 -5.23 7.46
N VAL A 123 -0.70 -5.27 6.23
CA VAL A 123 -1.21 -4.06 5.56
C VAL A 123 -2.66 -4.27 5.15
N VAL A 124 -3.51 -3.32 5.53
CA VAL A 124 -4.85 -3.18 4.96
C VAL A 124 -4.73 -2.33 3.71
N THR A 125 -5.19 -2.84 2.56
CA THR A 125 -5.11 -2.13 1.28
C THR A 125 -6.49 -1.61 0.88
N THR A 126 -6.59 -0.34 0.51
CA THR A 126 -7.80 0.21 -0.09
C THR A 126 -8.08 -0.45 -1.42
N ALA A 127 -9.30 -0.91 -1.63
CA ALA A 127 -9.70 -1.59 -2.85
C ALA A 127 -10.94 -0.93 -3.46
N LEU A 128 -10.75 -0.32 -4.63
CA LEU A 128 -11.84 0.19 -5.47
C LEU A 128 -11.85 -0.60 -6.77
N ASN A 129 -12.99 -1.24 -7.09
CA ASN A 129 -13.17 -2.04 -8.31
C ASN A 129 -13.42 -1.14 -9.54
N LEU A 130 -12.44 -0.30 -9.89
CA LEU A 130 -12.52 0.69 -10.97
C LEU A 130 -12.39 0.03 -12.35
N GLY A 131 -13.38 -0.75 -12.76
CA GLY A 131 -13.40 -1.44 -14.06
C GLY A 131 -12.62 -2.76 -14.11
N ALA A 132 -12.00 -3.16 -13.00
CA ALA A 132 -11.32 -4.43 -12.83
C ALA A 132 -11.53 -4.99 -11.40
N PRO A 133 -11.38 -6.31 -11.18
CA PRO A 133 -11.64 -6.98 -9.90
C PRO A 133 -10.48 -6.83 -8.88
N PHE A 134 -10.12 -5.60 -8.53
CA PHE A 134 -8.98 -5.32 -7.64
C PHE A 134 -9.16 -5.91 -6.23
N SER A 135 -10.34 -5.75 -5.63
CA SER A 135 -10.63 -6.29 -4.29
C SER A 135 -10.55 -7.82 -4.22
N GLU A 136 -11.14 -8.51 -5.20
CA GLU A 136 -11.08 -9.97 -5.32
C GLU A 136 -9.63 -10.43 -5.56
N MET A 137 -8.87 -9.72 -6.40
CA MET A 137 -7.45 -10.01 -6.61
C MET A 137 -6.64 -9.89 -5.31
N ILE A 138 -6.83 -8.83 -4.53
CA ILE A 138 -6.16 -8.64 -3.23
C ILE A 138 -6.53 -9.80 -2.28
N ALA A 139 -7.81 -10.13 -2.17
CA ALA A 139 -8.27 -11.23 -1.32
C ALA A 139 -7.71 -12.60 -1.74
N LEU A 140 -7.65 -12.90 -3.04
CA LEU A 140 -7.13 -14.16 -3.58
C LEU A 140 -5.63 -14.34 -3.34
N ARG A 141 -4.89 -13.27 -3.06
CA ARG A 141 -3.49 -13.28 -2.61
C ARG A 141 -3.35 -13.43 -1.08
N GLY A 142 -4.45 -13.65 -0.37
CA GLY A 142 -4.49 -13.71 1.09
C GLY A 142 -4.16 -12.38 1.76
N LEU A 143 -4.41 -11.26 1.07
CA LEU A 143 -4.22 -9.90 1.61
C LEU A 143 -5.58 -9.33 2.05
N ILE A 144 -5.56 -8.17 2.73
CA ILE A 144 -6.75 -7.58 3.34
C ILE A 144 -7.24 -6.40 2.47
N PRO A 145 -8.22 -6.58 1.57
CA PRO A 145 -8.86 -5.48 0.89
C PRO A 145 -9.86 -4.79 1.82
N MET A 146 -9.92 -3.47 1.76
CA MET A 146 -10.95 -2.68 2.43
C MET A 146 -11.55 -1.68 1.45
N TYR A 147 -12.87 -1.66 1.37
CA TYR A 147 -13.57 -0.60 0.64
C TYR A 147 -13.47 0.70 1.44
N ILE A 148 -12.78 1.70 0.90
CA ILE A 148 -12.63 3.01 1.51
C ILE A 148 -12.88 4.07 0.43
N SER A 149 -13.82 4.97 0.67
CA SER A 149 -14.00 6.17 -0.14
C SER A 149 -13.14 7.31 0.40
N LEU A 150 -12.51 8.09 -0.48
CA LEU A 150 -11.59 9.17 -0.09
C LEU A 150 -12.29 10.36 0.59
N ASN A 151 -13.58 10.53 0.33
CA ASN A 151 -14.42 11.57 0.92
C ASN A 151 -15.11 11.13 2.22
N GLN A 152 -14.67 10.03 2.82
CA GLN A 152 -15.22 9.49 4.05
C GLN A 152 -14.12 9.25 5.07
N ARG A 153 -14.51 9.32 6.34
CA ARG A 153 -13.63 9.01 7.46
C ARG A 153 -13.22 7.54 7.41
N LEU A 154 -11.93 7.27 7.59
CA LEU A 154 -11.34 5.95 7.71
C LEU A 154 -11.96 5.19 8.89
N PRO A 155 -12.38 3.93 8.69
CA PRO A 155 -13.02 3.10 9.71
C PRO A 155 -12.02 2.49 10.69
N PHE A 156 -11.06 3.30 11.15
CA PHE A 156 -10.05 2.93 12.15
C PHE A 156 -10.13 3.86 13.34
N PHE A 157 -9.80 3.33 14.51
CA PHE A 157 -9.62 4.15 15.70
C PHE A 157 -8.41 5.06 15.57
N ASP A 158 -8.36 6.07 16.43
CA ASP A 158 -7.27 7.03 16.46
C ASP A 158 -5.97 6.34 16.90
N ASN A 159 -4.85 6.75 16.31
CA ASN A 159 -3.51 6.29 16.67
C ASN A 159 -3.29 4.76 16.62
N THR A 160 -3.95 4.04 15.71
CA THR A 160 -3.80 2.59 15.57
C THR A 160 -2.81 2.15 14.50
N MET A 161 -2.51 3.00 13.51
CA MET A 161 -1.64 2.63 12.39
C MET A 161 -0.19 3.02 12.68
N ASP A 162 0.75 2.11 12.39
CA ASP A 162 2.19 2.42 12.45
C ASP A 162 2.65 3.15 11.19
N MET A 163 1.98 2.89 10.07
CA MET A 163 2.31 3.49 8.78
C MET A 163 1.07 3.72 7.93
N ILE A 164 1.05 4.82 7.19
CA ILE A 164 0.14 5.04 6.06
C ILE A 164 1.02 5.18 4.82
N HIS A 165 0.76 4.37 3.81
CA HIS A 165 1.39 4.43 2.50
C HIS A 165 0.37 4.89 1.47
N THR A 166 0.78 5.71 0.52
CA THR A 166 -0.10 6.20 -0.54
C THR A 166 0.55 6.07 -1.90
N ALA A 167 -0.10 5.42 -2.86
CA ALA A 167 0.41 5.29 -4.22
C ALA A 167 -0.70 5.25 -5.27
N GLY A 168 -0.57 6.05 -6.34
CA GLY A 168 -1.40 5.94 -7.55
C GLY A 168 -2.91 6.18 -7.39
N LEU A 169 -3.35 6.66 -6.22
CA LEU A 169 -4.73 7.13 -5.97
C LEU A 169 -4.77 8.64 -5.73
N MET A 170 -3.66 9.22 -5.23
CA MET A 170 -3.50 10.66 -5.09
C MET A 170 -2.84 11.26 -6.32
N ASP A 171 -3.66 11.44 -7.34
CA ASP A 171 -3.28 12.13 -8.56
C ASP A 171 -3.72 13.58 -8.45
N GLY A 172 -3.06 14.51 -9.14
CA GLY A 172 -3.28 15.97 -9.05
C GLY A 172 -4.67 16.52 -9.41
N TRP A 173 -5.69 15.65 -9.49
CA TRP A 173 -7.11 15.97 -9.55
C TRP A 173 -7.74 16.20 -8.17
N ILE A 174 -7.09 15.72 -7.09
CA ILE A 174 -7.57 15.96 -5.73
C ILE A 174 -7.42 17.44 -5.43
N ASP A 175 -8.53 18.15 -5.22
CA ASP A 175 -8.47 19.54 -4.79
C ASP A 175 -7.91 19.68 -3.37
N LEU A 176 -7.45 20.88 -3.03
CA LEU A 176 -6.82 21.15 -1.74
C LEU A 176 -7.79 20.94 -0.57
N LEU A 177 -9.11 21.08 -0.74
CA LEU A 177 -10.07 20.86 0.34
C LEU A 177 -10.20 19.38 0.68
N LEU A 178 -10.29 18.52 -0.34
CA LEU A 178 -10.32 17.07 -0.16
C LEU A 178 -9.00 16.57 0.40
N MET A 179 -7.86 17.09 -0.08
CA MET A 179 -6.55 16.75 0.48
C MET A 179 -6.47 17.10 1.97
N ASP A 180 -7.03 18.23 2.39
CA ASP A 180 -6.97 18.68 3.79
C ASP A 180 -7.77 17.73 4.70
N PHE A 181 -8.98 17.39 4.27
CA PHE A 181 -9.81 16.38 4.94
C PHE A 181 -9.07 15.05 5.09
N MET A 182 -8.44 14.57 4.00
CA MET A 182 -7.71 13.30 4.00
C MET A 182 -6.51 13.35 4.95
N LEU A 183 -5.68 14.40 4.89
CA LEU A 183 -4.52 14.52 5.75
C LEU A 183 -4.89 14.63 7.22
N TYR A 184 -5.98 15.31 7.55
CA TYR A 184 -6.49 15.37 8.92
C TYR A 184 -6.90 13.98 9.44
N ASP A 185 -7.62 13.22 8.61
CA ASP A 185 -8.07 11.90 9.01
C ASP A 185 -6.94 10.86 9.05
N TRP A 186 -5.94 11.01 8.18
CA TRP A 186 -4.71 10.23 8.22
C TRP A 186 -3.89 10.52 9.47
N ASP A 187 -3.73 11.81 9.80
CA ASP A 187 -3.07 12.22 11.02
C ASP A 187 -3.77 11.61 12.25
N ARG A 188 -5.11 11.59 12.26
CA ARG A 188 -5.88 10.97 13.34
C ARG A 188 -5.57 9.47 13.52
N VAL A 189 -5.57 8.68 12.45
CA VAL A 189 -5.37 7.22 12.56
C VAL A 189 -3.91 6.81 12.74
N LEU A 190 -2.97 7.61 12.26
CA LEU A 190 -1.53 7.37 12.40
C LEU A 190 -1.12 7.61 13.86
N ARG A 191 -0.43 6.65 14.48
CA ARG A 191 0.05 6.82 15.87
C ARG A 191 1.20 7.83 15.95
N PRO A 192 1.43 8.49 17.11
CA PRO A 192 2.64 9.26 17.33
C PRO A 192 3.89 8.40 17.10
N GLY A 193 4.86 8.92 16.35
CA GLY A 193 6.03 8.18 15.89
C GLY A 193 5.79 7.29 14.66
N GLY A 194 4.55 7.20 14.17
CA GLY A 194 4.19 6.48 12.94
C GLY A 194 4.63 7.23 11.67
N LEU A 195 4.73 6.50 10.56
CA LEU A 195 5.23 6.99 9.28
C LEU A 195 4.11 7.25 8.27
N LEU A 196 4.06 8.47 7.73
CA LEU A 196 3.33 8.77 6.50
C LEU A 196 4.30 8.70 5.32
N TRP A 197 4.08 7.73 4.44
CA TRP A 197 4.85 7.53 3.23
C TRP A 197 4.01 7.89 2.01
N ILE A 198 4.32 9.05 1.44
CA ILE A 198 3.77 9.54 0.18
C ILE A 198 4.66 9.00 -0.93
N ASP A 199 4.14 8.10 -1.77
CA ASP A 199 4.87 7.49 -2.88
C ASP A 199 4.38 8.01 -4.24
N ARG A 200 5.25 8.76 -4.91
CA ARG A 200 5.05 9.32 -6.27
C ARG A 200 3.71 10.04 -6.43
N PHE A 201 3.33 10.85 -5.44
CA PHE A 201 2.26 11.83 -5.61
C PHE A 201 2.60 12.73 -6.80
N PHE A 202 1.69 12.95 -7.74
CA PHE A 202 1.98 13.86 -8.85
C PHE A 202 1.03 15.03 -8.93
N CYS A 203 1.58 16.17 -9.28
CA CYS A 203 0.85 17.42 -9.47
C CYS A 203 1.49 18.23 -10.59
N ASN A 204 0.81 19.29 -11.04
CA ASN A 204 1.46 20.29 -11.88
C ASN A 204 2.55 21.00 -11.08
N LYS A 205 3.62 21.41 -11.75
CA LYS A 205 4.73 22.18 -11.16
C LYS A 205 4.26 23.46 -10.45
N LYS A 206 3.24 24.12 -11.02
CA LYS A 206 2.67 25.35 -10.45
C LYS A 206 1.94 25.14 -9.12
N ASP A 207 1.44 23.93 -8.86
CA ASP A 207 0.66 23.60 -7.66
C ASP A 207 1.53 22.91 -6.59
N LEU A 208 2.81 22.66 -6.89
CA LEU A 208 3.71 21.88 -6.02
C LEU A 208 3.88 22.51 -4.65
N ASP A 209 4.04 23.84 -4.58
CA ASP A 209 4.26 24.54 -3.32
C ASP A 209 3.02 24.46 -2.41
N ASP A 210 1.82 24.48 -2.99
CA ASP A 210 0.56 24.32 -2.25
C ASP A 210 0.47 22.92 -1.63
N TYR A 211 0.72 21.85 -2.41
CA TYR A 211 0.72 20.49 -1.87
C TYR A 211 1.84 20.26 -0.85
N MET A 212 3.03 20.82 -1.08
CA MET A 212 4.13 20.76 -0.13
C MET A 212 3.75 21.44 1.19
N TYR A 213 3.09 22.58 1.15
CA TYR A 213 2.56 23.26 2.34
C TYR A 213 1.58 22.35 3.09
N MET A 214 0.64 21.72 2.37
CA MET A 214 -0.33 20.80 2.96
C MET A 214 0.32 19.61 3.67
N PHE A 215 1.30 18.95 3.05
CA PHE A 215 1.98 17.81 3.68
C PHE A 215 2.81 18.19 4.92
N LEU A 216 3.17 19.47 5.06
CA LEU A 216 4.00 19.96 6.17
C LEU A 216 3.18 20.60 7.31
N GLN A 217 1.88 20.83 7.12
CA GLN A 217 1.03 21.59 8.06
C GLN A 217 1.01 21.00 9.49
N PHE A 218 1.14 19.68 9.60
CA PHE A 218 1.03 18.95 10.87
C PHE A 218 2.36 18.79 11.63
N ARG A 219 3.40 19.54 11.23
CA ARG A 219 4.76 19.53 11.81
C ARG A 219 5.39 18.13 11.81
N TYR A 220 5.14 17.36 10.75
CA TYR A 220 5.76 16.05 10.62
C TYR A 220 7.27 16.20 10.48
N LYS A 221 8.01 15.31 11.13
CA LYS A 221 9.46 15.24 10.94
C LYS A 221 9.74 14.59 9.59
N LYS A 222 10.43 15.32 8.72
CA LYS A 222 10.81 14.81 7.39
C LYS A 222 12.08 13.96 7.48
N HIS A 223 11.98 12.68 7.14
CA HIS A 223 13.13 11.77 7.04
C HIS A 223 13.73 11.76 5.65
N LYS A 224 12.88 11.71 4.64
CA LYS A 224 13.28 11.70 3.22
C LYS A 224 12.24 12.42 2.40
N CYS A 225 12.69 13.17 1.40
CA CYS A 225 11.81 13.82 0.44
C CYS A 225 12.55 13.97 -0.87
N ALA A 226 11.88 13.68 -1.97
CA ALA A 226 12.43 13.79 -3.30
C ALA A 226 11.36 14.25 -4.29
N ILE A 227 11.78 15.08 -5.22
CA ILE A 227 10.97 15.52 -6.35
C ILE A 227 11.65 15.00 -7.61
N SER A 228 10.87 14.52 -8.56
CA SER A 228 11.37 14.05 -9.85
C SER A 228 10.43 14.47 -10.97
N PRO A 229 10.93 14.79 -12.18
CA PRO A 229 10.06 15.15 -13.29
C PRO A 229 9.21 13.96 -13.73
N LYS A 230 7.91 14.19 -13.95
CA LYS A 230 6.99 13.23 -14.58
C LYS A 230 6.82 13.54 -16.07
N SER A 231 6.65 14.82 -16.39
CA SER A 231 6.50 15.33 -17.75
C SER A 231 7.03 16.77 -17.83
N LYS A 232 6.75 17.50 -18.92
CA LYS A 232 7.15 18.90 -19.07
C LYS A 232 6.61 19.78 -17.95
N ASP A 233 5.36 19.56 -17.55
CA ASP A 233 4.62 20.43 -16.63
C ASP A 233 4.24 19.74 -15.31
N GLU A 234 4.50 18.43 -15.19
CA GLU A 234 4.18 17.64 -13.99
C GLU A 234 5.43 17.08 -13.29
N VAL A 235 5.31 16.89 -11.99
CA VAL A 235 6.35 16.30 -11.13
C VAL A 235 5.78 15.18 -10.28
N TYR A 236 6.63 14.24 -9.91
CA TYR A 236 6.44 13.33 -8.80
C TYR A 236 7.05 13.92 -7.54
N LEU A 237 6.34 13.82 -6.43
CA LEU A 237 6.76 14.10 -5.07
C LEU A 237 6.65 12.79 -4.27
N SER A 238 7.74 12.41 -3.62
CA SER A 238 7.74 11.36 -2.62
C SER A 238 8.30 11.88 -1.31
N ALA A 239 7.67 11.52 -0.20
CA ALA A 239 8.09 11.94 1.11
C ALA A 239 7.86 10.83 2.15
N LEU A 240 8.80 10.73 3.07
CA LEU A 240 8.71 9.90 4.27
C LEU A 240 8.72 10.83 5.47
N LEU A 241 7.57 10.90 6.14
CA LEU A 241 7.25 11.85 7.18
C LEU A 241 6.90 11.08 8.45
N GLU A 242 7.36 11.53 9.62
CA GLU A 242 7.04 10.93 10.92
C GLU A 242 6.14 11.87 11.72
N LYS A 243 5.03 11.32 12.22
CA LYS A 243 4.10 12.06 13.09
C LYS A 243 4.78 12.37 14.42
N PRO A 244 4.86 13.63 14.86
CA PRO A 244 5.51 13.98 16.13
C PRO A 244 4.66 13.51 17.32
N HIS A 245 5.33 13.33 18.46
CA HIS A 245 4.63 13.28 19.75
C HIS A 245 4.14 14.69 20.08
N ARG A 246 2.83 14.92 20.01
CA ARG A 246 2.21 16.17 20.44
C ARG A 246 1.85 16.03 21.92
N ALA A 247 2.14 17.05 22.72
CA ALA A 247 1.57 17.14 24.06
C ALA A 247 0.05 17.21 23.89
N ILE A 248 -0.67 16.31 24.56
CA ILE A 248 -2.13 16.33 24.67
C ILE A 248 -2.49 17.39 25.71
#